data_AF-A0A510J9M3-F1
#
_entry.id   AF-A0A510J9M3-F1
#
_cell.length_a   1.000
_cell.length_b   1.000
_cell.length_c   1.000
_cell.angle_alpha   90.00
_cell.angle_beta   90.00
_cell.angle_gamma   90.00
#
_symmetry.space_group_name_H-M   'P 1'
#
loop_
_entity.id
_entity.type
_entity.pdbx_description
1 polymer ?
#
loop_
_entity_poly.entity_id
_entity_poly.type
_entity_poly.pdbx_seq_one_letter_code
_entity_poly.pdbx_strand_id
1 'polypeptide(L)'
;MSNNNDIYDEMDNFCAEVLSPEGLLNYMRVRKEYFFEPEEAVEKYFGDSEYKKEIATFGDFFYYYLAKYEKTYLYTFLEKGFTKKFKKLLEDHDIDPKTMDIDWLGMETKEKKYKESLFDILYAMINYELKKHGLVMFGLNIGLESALYFIVPEDAYTRIDRKAELYTIFDLEYLETIYNEIFEVKRDLGVKGLQVGDFIEKNGQEYRSLFLENNVVIKNINEDDESEVILIL
;
A
#
# COMPACT_ATOMS: atom_id res chain seq x y z
N MET A 1 16.37 -2.98 -25.34
CA MET A 1 17.16 -1.92 -24.68
C MET A 1 16.29 -0.69 -24.77
N SER A 2 15.46 -0.44 -23.77
CA SER A 2 14.79 0.85 -23.64
C SER A 2 15.87 1.91 -23.47
N ASN A 3 15.65 3.08 -24.06
CA ASN A 3 16.56 4.21 -23.87
C ASN A 3 16.28 4.79 -22.48
N ASN A 4 17.29 5.30 -21.78
CA ASN A 4 17.08 5.99 -20.48
C ASN A 4 16.01 7.11 -20.53
N ASN A 5 15.69 7.64 -21.71
CA ASN A 5 14.60 8.60 -21.90
C ASN A 5 13.22 8.01 -21.56
N ASP A 6 13.01 6.71 -21.82
CA ASP A 6 11.71 6.05 -21.61
C ASP A 6 11.39 6.01 -20.10
N ILE A 7 12.39 5.76 -19.25
CA ILE A 7 12.26 5.75 -17.78
C ILE A 7 11.89 7.14 -17.22
N TYR A 8 12.46 8.20 -17.78
CA TYR A 8 12.16 9.57 -17.34
C TYR A 8 10.72 9.96 -17.68
N ASP A 9 10.28 9.61 -18.89
CA ASP A 9 8.92 9.87 -19.35
C ASP A 9 7.91 9.06 -18.52
N GLU A 10 8.23 7.82 -18.13
CA GLU A 10 7.39 7.01 -17.23
C GLU A 10 7.17 7.67 -15.86
N MET A 11 8.23 8.17 -15.22
CA MET A 11 8.11 8.87 -13.93
C MET A 11 7.38 10.22 -14.11
N ASP A 12 7.65 10.96 -15.18
CA ASP A 12 6.99 12.23 -15.48
C ASP A 12 5.48 12.04 -15.66
N ASN A 13 5.08 11.05 -16.46
CA ASN A 13 3.68 10.71 -16.70
C ASN A 13 3.01 10.24 -15.40
N PHE A 14 3.69 9.41 -14.60
CA PHE A 14 3.17 8.99 -13.30
C PHE A 14 2.93 10.20 -12.38
N CYS A 15 3.93 11.05 -12.19
CA CYS A 15 3.83 12.24 -11.35
C CYS A 15 2.75 13.21 -11.82
N ALA A 16 2.53 13.34 -13.14
CA ALA A 16 1.48 14.18 -13.70
C ALA A 16 0.07 13.73 -13.29
N GLU A 17 -0.12 12.43 -13.06
CA GLU A 17 -1.42 11.88 -12.64
C GLU A 17 -1.63 11.94 -11.13
N VAL A 18 -0.58 11.72 -10.32
CA VAL A 18 -0.73 11.50 -8.88
C VAL A 18 -0.45 12.73 -8.02
N LEU A 19 0.27 13.72 -8.55
CA LEU A 19 0.65 14.90 -7.76
C LEU A 19 -0.39 16.01 -7.86
N SER A 20 -0.49 16.77 -6.76
CA SER A 20 -1.19 18.05 -6.78
C SER A 20 -0.51 19.02 -7.78
N PRO A 21 -1.21 20.08 -8.25
CA PRO A 21 -0.59 21.07 -9.13
C PRO A 21 0.70 21.69 -8.56
N GLU A 22 0.74 21.94 -7.25
CA GLU A 22 1.95 22.43 -6.58
C GLU A 22 3.04 21.36 -6.50
N GLY A 23 2.67 20.12 -6.15
CA GLY A 23 3.58 18.97 -6.13
C GLY A 23 4.24 18.74 -7.49
N LEU A 24 3.47 18.78 -8.58
CA LEU A 24 3.98 18.63 -9.94
C LEU A 24 4.96 19.75 -10.32
N LEU A 25 4.66 21.01 -9.97
CA LEU A 25 5.57 22.13 -10.20
C LEU A 25 6.89 21.96 -9.43
N ASN A 26 6.81 21.51 -8.17
CA ASN A 26 7.99 21.21 -7.37
C ASN A 26 8.80 20.06 -7.97
N TYR A 27 8.15 18.97 -8.34
CA TYR A 27 8.75 17.83 -9.04
C TYR A 27 9.51 18.28 -10.29
N MET A 28 8.87 19.04 -11.19
CA MET A 28 9.52 19.53 -12.42
C MET A 28 10.77 20.37 -12.15
N ARG A 29 10.75 21.19 -11.10
CA ARG A 29 11.92 21.96 -10.67
C ARG A 29 13.03 21.04 -10.18
N VAL A 30 12.73 20.12 -9.27
CA VAL A 30 13.72 19.19 -8.70
C VAL A 30 14.30 18.28 -9.78
N ARG A 31 13.47 17.80 -10.70
CA ARG A 31 13.87 17.04 -11.88
C ARG A 31 14.92 17.79 -12.70
N LYS A 32 14.69 19.07 -12.97
CA LYS A 32 15.67 19.90 -13.70
C LYS A 32 17.00 20.03 -12.93
N GLU A 33 16.94 20.19 -11.61
CA GLU A 33 18.15 20.26 -10.78
C GLU A 33 18.92 18.94 -10.80
N TYR A 34 18.23 17.81 -10.63
CA TYR A 34 18.84 16.48 -10.70
C TYR A 34 19.47 16.20 -12.07
N PHE A 35 18.83 16.60 -13.18
CA PHE A 35 19.42 16.45 -14.51
C PHE A 35 20.67 17.30 -14.75
N PHE A 36 20.81 18.41 -14.03
CA PHE A 36 21.96 19.29 -14.18
C PHE A 36 23.14 18.81 -13.33
N GLU A 37 22.91 18.55 -12.04
CA GLU A 37 23.93 18.12 -11.08
C GLU A 37 23.35 17.06 -10.12
N PRO A 38 23.35 15.76 -10.49
CA PRO A 38 22.74 14.70 -9.69
C PRO A 38 23.30 14.59 -8.25
N GLU A 39 24.62 14.69 -8.09
CA GLU A 39 25.28 14.58 -6.78
C GLU A 39 24.91 15.74 -5.86
N GLU A 40 24.88 16.98 -6.39
CA GLU A 40 24.46 18.16 -5.65
C GLU A 40 22.97 18.09 -5.29
N ALA A 41 22.13 17.58 -6.19
CA ALA A 41 20.71 17.37 -5.91
C ALA A 41 20.52 16.33 -4.79
N VAL A 42 21.23 15.20 -4.82
CA VAL A 42 21.21 14.20 -3.74
C VAL A 42 21.62 14.84 -2.41
N GLU A 43 22.71 15.63 -2.39
CA GLU A 43 23.13 16.34 -1.19
C GLU A 43 22.07 17.32 -0.68
N LYS A 44 21.50 18.12 -1.57
CA LYS A 44 20.52 19.15 -1.24
C LYS A 44 19.24 18.58 -0.62
N TYR A 45 18.72 17.48 -1.17
CA TYR A 45 17.44 16.92 -0.75
C TYR A 45 17.59 15.81 0.32
N PHE A 46 18.75 15.15 0.36
CA PHE A 46 18.98 13.97 1.20
C PHE A 46 20.26 14.03 2.04
N GLY A 47 21.00 15.14 2.09
CA GLY A 47 22.27 15.27 2.84
C GLY A 47 22.25 14.66 4.25
N ASP A 48 21.19 14.93 5.00
CA ASP A 48 20.96 14.45 6.38
C ASP A 48 20.00 13.25 6.47
N SER A 49 19.63 12.64 5.35
CA SER A 49 18.65 11.55 5.27
C SER A 49 19.33 10.18 5.18
N GLU A 50 18.71 9.17 5.80
CA GLU A 50 19.15 7.78 5.68
C GLU A 50 19.13 7.28 4.22
N TYR A 51 18.19 7.77 3.40
CA TYR A 51 18.04 7.38 1.99
C TYR A 51 19.20 7.81 1.09
N LYS A 52 20.05 8.75 1.53
CA LYS A 52 21.16 9.26 0.70
C LYS A 52 22.04 8.16 0.13
N LYS A 53 22.28 7.10 0.92
CA LYS A 53 23.14 5.98 0.53
C LYS A 53 22.45 4.97 -0.38
N GLU A 54 21.12 5.05 -0.47
CA GLU A 54 20.27 4.15 -1.25
C GLU A 54 20.00 4.72 -2.66
N ILE A 55 20.27 6.00 -2.88
CA ILE A 55 20.05 6.67 -4.17
C ILE A 55 21.23 6.39 -5.11
N ALA A 56 21.00 5.54 -6.11
CA ALA A 56 21.96 5.25 -7.18
C ALA A 56 21.47 5.72 -8.57
N THR A 57 20.16 5.82 -8.74
CA THR A 57 19.51 6.12 -10.02
C THR A 57 18.52 7.27 -9.90
N PHE A 58 18.02 7.74 -11.05
CA PHE A 58 16.92 8.70 -11.12
C PHE A 58 15.65 8.16 -10.46
N GLY A 59 15.35 6.87 -10.67
CA GLY A 59 14.20 6.21 -10.06
C GLY A 59 14.26 6.24 -8.54
N ASP A 60 15.41 5.85 -7.97
CA ASP A 60 15.62 5.89 -6.52
C ASP A 60 15.45 7.30 -5.97
N PHE A 61 16.07 8.29 -6.63
CA PHE A 61 15.99 9.69 -6.21
C PHE A 61 14.53 10.15 -6.12
N PHE A 62 13.73 9.90 -7.15
CA PHE A 62 12.34 10.36 -7.17
C PHE A 62 11.43 9.53 -6.28
N TYR A 63 11.68 8.25 -6.13
CA TYR A 63 10.96 7.41 -5.18
C TYR A 63 11.09 7.94 -3.75
N TYR A 64 12.32 8.22 -3.29
CA TYR A 64 12.54 8.79 -1.96
C TYR A 64 12.15 10.26 -1.86
N TYR A 65 12.19 11.02 -2.97
CA TYR A 65 11.72 12.40 -3.00
C TYR A 65 10.21 12.45 -2.72
N LEU A 66 9.43 11.64 -3.43
CA LEU A 66 7.99 11.52 -3.25
C LEU A 66 7.66 11.06 -1.83
N ALA A 67 8.38 10.06 -1.31
CA ALA A 67 8.23 9.59 0.08
C ALA A 67 8.45 10.69 1.13
N LYS A 68 9.35 11.64 0.87
CA LYS A 68 9.75 12.66 1.84
C LYS A 68 8.96 13.96 1.74
N TYR A 69 8.55 14.34 0.53
CA TYR A 69 8.00 15.67 0.24
C TYR A 69 6.54 15.67 -0.18
N GLU A 70 5.96 14.51 -0.50
CA GLU A 70 4.55 14.38 -0.89
C GLU A 70 3.74 13.62 0.17
N LYS A 71 2.41 13.72 0.09
CA LYS A 71 1.45 13.05 0.99
C LYS A 71 1.36 11.55 0.68
N THR A 72 2.42 10.82 1.02
CA THR A 72 2.59 9.40 0.69
C THR A 72 3.03 8.60 1.91
N TYR A 73 2.95 7.28 1.82
CA TYR A 73 3.45 6.38 2.85
C TYR A 73 4.44 5.39 2.25
N LEU A 74 5.72 5.55 2.58
CA LEU A 74 6.75 4.56 2.29
C LEU A 74 6.68 3.39 3.29
N TYR A 75 6.16 2.26 2.81
CA TYR A 75 6.10 0.99 3.55
C TYR A 75 7.34 0.15 3.24
N THR A 76 8.22 -0.05 4.20
CA THR A 76 9.28 -1.07 4.12
C THR A 76 8.67 -2.43 4.39
N PHE A 77 8.90 -3.42 3.52
CA PHE A 77 8.23 -4.72 3.68
C PHE A 77 8.51 -5.35 5.04
N LEU A 78 7.48 -6.00 5.59
CA LEU A 78 7.49 -6.61 6.93
C LEU A 78 7.58 -5.62 8.10
N GLU A 79 7.59 -4.30 7.86
CA GLU A 79 7.59 -3.35 8.98
C GLU A 79 6.31 -3.46 9.81
N LYS A 80 6.44 -3.14 11.09
CA LYS A 80 5.31 -3.00 12.03
C LYS A 80 5.01 -1.52 12.25
N GLY A 81 3.88 -1.24 12.89
CA GLY A 81 3.34 0.10 13.07
C GLY A 81 2.59 0.64 11.85
N PHE A 82 2.35 -0.19 10.83
CA PHE A 82 1.72 0.22 9.58
C PHE A 82 0.28 0.71 9.79
N THR A 83 -0.45 0.20 10.79
CA THR A 83 -1.81 0.68 11.10
C THR A 83 -1.81 2.16 11.45
N LYS A 84 -0.80 2.64 12.21
CA LYS A 84 -0.65 4.06 12.53
C LYS A 84 -0.23 4.88 11.34
N LYS A 85 0.65 4.34 10.50
CA LYS A 85 1.13 5.03 9.29
C LYS A 85 0.03 5.17 8.24
N PHE A 86 -0.83 4.17 8.06
CA PHE A 86 -2.05 4.30 7.24
C PHE A 86 -3.01 5.36 7.77
N LYS A 87 -3.26 5.40 9.08
CA LYS A 87 -4.07 6.50 9.67
C LYS A 87 -3.48 7.86 9.37
N LYS A 88 -2.16 7.99 9.54
CA LYS A 88 -1.45 9.23 9.22
C LYS A 88 -1.58 9.59 7.74
N LEU A 89 -1.47 8.62 6.83
CA LEU A 89 -1.67 8.84 5.40
C LEU A 89 -3.08 9.39 5.12
N LEU A 90 -4.12 8.79 5.70
CA LEU A 90 -5.50 9.26 5.58
C LEU A 90 -5.66 10.70 6.10
N GLU A 91 -5.13 10.97 7.30
CA GLU A 91 -5.17 12.30 7.92
C GLU A 91 -4.42 13.35 7.09
N ASP A 92 -3.27 12.99 6.52
CA ASP A 92 -2.50 13.87 5.64
C ASP A 92 -3.30 14.22 4.37
N HIS A 93 -4.25 13.37 3.95
CA HIS A 93 -5.22 13.60 2.87
C HIS A 93 -6.56 14.18 3.34
N ASP A 94 -6.65 14.70 4.56
CA ASP A 94 -7.86 15.30 5.15
C ASP A 94 -9.03 14.31 5.29
N ILE A 95 -8.74 13.02 5.43
CA ILE A 95 -9.71 11.94 5.63
C ILE A 95 -9.65 11.48 7.08
N ASP A 96 -10.74 11.59 7.84
CA ASP A 96 -10.80 11.13 9.24
C ASP A 96 -10.90 9.59 9.30
N PRO A 97 -9.90 8.86 9.81
CA PRO A 97 -9.97 7.41 9.91
C PRO A 97 -11.17 6.90 10.71
N LYS A 98 -11.72 7.71 11.63
CA LYS A 98 -12.88 7.32 12.47
C LYS A 98 -14.18 7.22 11.69
N THR A 99 -14.26 7.78 10.48
CA THR A 99 -15.45 7.66 9.63
C THR A 99 -15.45 6.39 8.80
N MET A 100 -14.33 5.65 8.76
CA MET A 100 -14.21 4.36 8.09
C MET A 100 -14.72 3.23 8.99
N ASP A 101 -15.43 2.26 8.40
CA ASP A 101 -15.89 1.06 9.09
C ASP A 101 -14.74 0.04 9.27
N ILE A 102 -13.76 0.41 10.09
CA ILE A 102 -12.55 -0.38 10.35
C ILE A 102 -12.29 -0.41 11.86
N ASP A 103 -12.14 -1.61 12.43
CA ASP A 103 -11.66 -1.78 13.81
C ASP A 103 -10.16 -1.50 13.91
N TRP A 104 -9.82 -0.21 13.91
CA TRP A 104 -8.44 0.24 13.95
C TRP A 104 -7.64 -0.23 15.17
N LEU A 105 -8.29 -0.35 16.33
CA LEU A 105 -7.63 -0.83 17.54
C LEU A 105 -7.35 -2.33 17.42
N GLY A 106 -8.32 -3.09 16.89
CA GLY A 106 -8.13 -4.49 16.51
C GLY A 106 -6.96 -4.66 15.54
N MET A 107 -6.87 -3.86 14.49
CA MET A 107 -5.77 -3.94 13.51
C MET A 107 -4.41 -3.68 14.16
N GLU A 108 -4.28 -2.63 14.96
CA GLU A 108 -3.04 -2.32 15.68
C GLU A 108 -2.62 -3.45 16.63
N THR A 109 -3.58 -4.04 17.35
CA THR A 109 -3.28 -5.15 18.28
C THR A 109 -2.90 -6.44 17.53
N LYS A 110 -3.47 -6.68 16.35
CA LYS A 110 -3.22 -7.85 15.51
C LYS A 110 -1.84 -7.83 14.85
N GLU A 111 -1.17 -6.68 14.72
CA GLU A 111 0.15 -6.61 14.07
C GLU A 111 1.21 -7.54 14.69
N LYS A 112 1.07 -7.88 15.98
CA LYS A 112 1.96 -8.83 16.68
C LYS A 112 1.61 -10.30 16.43
N LYS A 113 0.36 -10.58 16.09
CA LYS A 113 -0.20 -11.93 15.94
C LYS A 113 -0.18 -12.41 14.48
N TYR A 114 -0.18 -11.51 13.51
CA TYR A 114 -0.35 -11.84 12.09
C TYR A 114 0.94 -11.74 11.27
N LYS A 115 0.92 -12.43 10.13
CA LYS A 115 1.88 -12.31 9.04
C LYS A 115 1.76 -10.95 8.32
N GLU A 116 2.57 -10.75 7.28
CA GLU A 116 2.50 -9.61 6.37
C GLU A 116 1.10 -9.38 5.79
N SER A 117 0.33 -10.45 5.56
CA SER A 117 -1.03 -10.37 5.01
C SER A 117 -1.98 -9.46 5.79
N LEU A 118 -1.72 -9.14 7.07
CA LEU A 118 -2.51 -8.15 7.79
C LEU A 118 -2.36 -6.73 7.20
N PHE A 119 -1.18 -6.39 6.67
CA PHE A 119 -0.97 -5.16 5.93
C PHE A 119 -1.88 -5.13 4.70
N ASP A 120 -1.88 -6.19 3.89
CA ASP A 120 -2.67 -6.28 2.66
C ASP A 120 -4.18 -6.27 2.94
N ILE A 121 -4.60 -6.95 4.00
CA ILE A 121 -5.99 -6.92 4.50
C ILE A 121 -6.39 -5.50 4.89
N LEU A 122 -5.55 -4.80 5.67
CA LEU A 122 -5.83 -3.42 6.07
C LEU A 122 -5.89 -2.49 4.86
N TYR A 123 -4.93 -2.63 3.96
CA TYR A 123 -4.89 -1.91 2.69
C TYR A 123 -6.19 -2.12 1.92
N ALA A 124 -6.66 -3.37 1.81
CA ALA A 124 -7.89 -3.69 1.10
C ALA A 124 -9.12 -3.06 1.76
N MET A 125 -9.27 -3.22 3.07
CA MET A 125 -10.36 -2.61 3.86
C MET A 125 -10.41 -1.09 3.68
N ILE A 126 -9.26 -0.41 3.77
CA ILE A 126 -9.18 1.04 3.54
C ILE A 126 -9.62 1.38 2.11
N ASN A 127 -9.17 0.61 1.11
CA ASN A 127 -9.50 0.87 -0.29
C ASN A 127 -11.02 0.73 -0.55
N TYR A 128 -11.71 -0.23 0.07
CA TYR A 128 -13.18 -0.33 -0.02
C TYR A 128 -13.89 0.89 0.57
N GLU A 129 -13.40 1.43 1.69
CA GLU A 129 -13.96 2.65 2.27
C GLU A 129 -13.67 3.89 1.40
N LEU A 130 -12.47 4.01 0.86
CA LEU A 130 -12.08 5.12 -0.03
C LEU A 130 -12.89 5.16 -1.33
N LYS A 131 -13.18 4.01 -1.93
CA LYS A 131 -13.99 3.91 -3.16
C LYS A 131 -15.39 4.51 -3.00
N LYS A 132 -15.98 4.47 -1.80
CA LYS A 132 -17.28 5.13 -1.52
C LYS A 132 -17.23 6.64 -1.73
N HIS A 133 -16.03 7.22 -1.75
CA HIS A 133 -15.75 8.64 -1.93
C HIS A 133 -15.05 8.96 -3.26
N GLY A 134 -14.95 8.00 -4.18
CA GLY A 134 -14.28 8.19 -5.47
C GLY A 134 -12.75 8.31 -5.37
N LEU A 135 -12.16 7.70 -4.33
CA LEU A 135 -10.72 7.67 -4.10
C LEU A 135 -10.19 6.23 -4.18
N VAL A 136 -8.93 6.09 -4.57
CA VAL A 136 -8.21 4.82 -4.62
C VAL A 136 -6.89 4.96 -3.89
N MET A 137 -6.55 3.94 -3.10
CA MET A 137 -5.20 3.76 -2.57
C MET A 137 -4.45 2.70 -3.39
N PHE A 138 -3.18 2.92 -3.68
CA PHE A 138 -2.34 1.93 -4.38
C PHE A 138 -0.86 2.14 -4.00
N GLY A 139 -0.06 1.09 -4.13
CA GLY A 139 1.38 1.11 -3.92
C GLY A 139 2.14 1.22 -5.25
N LEU A 140 3.26 1.94 -5.22
CA LEU A 140 4.26 1.98 -6.29
C LEU A 140 5.52 1.26 -5.79
N ASN A 141 6.00 0.27 -6.53
CA ASN A 141 7.29 -0.38 -6.26
C ASN A 141 8.21 -0.21 -7.47
N ILE A 142 9.45 0.21 -7.25
CA ILE A 142 10.47 0.38 -8.31
C ILE A 142 11.56 -0.70 -8.27
N GLY A 143 11.28 -1.86 -7.67
CA GLY A 143 12.24 -2.94 -7.47
C GLY A 143 13.01 -2.91 -6.14
N LEU A 144 12.55 -2.12 -5.17
CA LEU A 144 13.11 -2.05 -3.81
C LEU A 144 12.33 -2.94 -2.82
N GLU A 145 12.89 -3.19 -1.64
CA GLU A 145 12.21 -3.88 -0.52
C GLU A 145 11.21 -2.96 0.22
N SER A 146 10.51 -2.13 -0.55
CA SER A 146 9.50 -1.20 -0.05
C SER A 146 8.48 -0.87 -1.15
N ALA A 147 7.31 -0.38 -0.76
CA ALA A 147 6.37 0.23 -1.69
C ALA A 147 5.89 1.58 -1.17
N LEU A 148 5.68 2.52 -2.09
CA LEU A 148 5.22 3.87 -1.80
C LEU A 148 3.72 3.98 -2.06
N TYR A 149 2.94 4.19 -1.02
CA TYR A 149 1.48 4.22 -1.09
C TYR A 149 0.95 5.63 -1.30
N PHE A 150 0.04 5.76 -2.27
CA PHE A 150 -0.64 6.98 -2.67
C PHE A 150 -2.14 6.85 -2.41
N ILE A 151 -2.81 7.98 -2.20
CA ILE A 151 -4.27 8.11 -2.27
C ILE A 151 -4.58 9.17 -3.33
N VAL A 152 -5.37 8.80 -4.34
CA VAL A 152 -5.70 9.68 -5.47
C VAL A 152 -7.17 9.51 -5.87
N PRO A 153 -7.75 10.47 -6.61
CA PRO A 153 -9.03 10.28 -7.30
C PRO A 153 -9.03 9.08 -8.25
N GLU A 154 -10.18 8.39 -8.34
CA GLU A 154 -10.37 7.24 -9.24
C GLU A 154 -9.99 7.55 -10.69
N ASP A 155 -10.35 8.73 -11.19
CA ASP A 155 -10.08 9.12 -12.58
C ASP A 155 -8.57 9.26 -12.84
N ALA A 156 -7.81 9.82 -11.89
CA ALA A 156 -6.36 9.90 -11.95
C ALA A 156 -5.72 8.51 -11.95
N TYR A 157 -6.16 7.64 -11.05
CA TYR A 157 -5.68 6.27 -10.97
C TYR A 157 -5.87 5.49 -12.28
N THR A 158 -7.02 5.66 -12.96
CA THR A 158 -7.27 4.97 -14.25
C THR A 158 -6.36 5.42 -15.39
N ARG A 159 -5.68 6.55 -15.27
CA ARG A 159 -4.75 7.09 -16.29
C ARG A 159 -3.30 6.67 -16.07
N ILE A 160 -2.97 6.05 -14.95
CA ILE A 160 -1.63 5.54 -14.66
C ILE A 160 -1.29 4.41 -15.66
N ASP A 161 -0.08 4.47 -16.23
CA ASP A 161 0.40 3.44 -17.14
C ASP A 161 0.85 2.18 -16.39
N ARG A 162 0.03 1.12 -16.45
CA ARG A 162 0.31 -0.17 -15.82
C ARG A 162 1.40 -0.99 -16.53
N LYS A 163 1.92 -0.53 -17.66
CA LYS A 163 2.93 -1.26 -18.46
C LYS A 163 4.31 -0.62 -18.40
N ALA A 164 4.53 0.32 -17.48
CA ALA A 164 5.82 0.95 -17.25
C ALA A 164 6.91 -0.09 -16.92
N GLU A 165 8.12 0.12 -17.41
CA GLU A 165 9.28 -0.70 -17.04
C GLU A 165 9.85 -0.28 -15.67
N LEU A 166 9.72 0.99 -15.30
CA LEU A 166 10.28 1.56 -14.08
C LEU A 166 9.58 1.07 -12.81
N TYR A 167 8.28 0.77 -12.86
CA TYR A 167 7.51 0.48 -11.66
C TYR A 167 6.46 -0.60 -11.84
N THR A 168 6.12 -1.22 -10.71
CA THR A 168 4.96 -2.10 -10.55
C THR A 168 3.94 -1.42 -9.65
N ILE A 169 2.67 -1.52 -10.02
CA ILE A 169 1.54 -1.05 -9.21
C ILE A 169 1.05 -2.21 -8.34
N PHE A 170 0.97 -1.96 -7.04
CA PHE A 170 0.32 -2.85 -6.07
C PHE A 170 -1.07 -2.30 -5.75
N ASP A 171 -2.07 -2.96 -6.30
CA ASP A 171 -3.48 -2.63 -6.10
C ASP A 171 -4.28 -3.87 -5.68
N LEU A 172 -5.61 -3.71 -5.54
CA LEU A 172 -6.50 -4.84 -5.23
C LEU A 172 -6.40 -5.97 -6.27
N GLU A 173 -6.30 -5.64 -7.56
CA GLU A 173 -6.15 -6.64 -8.64
C GLU A 173 -4.84 -7.42 -8.48
N TYR A 174 -3.75 -6.74 -8.10
CA TYR A 174 -2.48 -7.40 -7.79
C TYR A 174 -2.60 -8.35 -6.59
N LEU A 175 -3.29 -7.93 -5.53
CA LEU A 175 -3.50 -8.77 -4.34
C LEU A 175 -4.34 -10.02 -4.64
N GLU A 176 -5.33 -9.93 -5.53
CA GLU A 176 -6.12 -11.07 -6.02
C GLU A 176 -5.25 -12.12 -6.76
N THR A 177 -4.04 -11.76 -7.22
CA THR A 177 -3.10 -12.72 -7.81
C THR A 177 -2.27 -13.49 -6.77
N ILE A 178 -2.20 -12.98 -5.55
CA ILE A 178 -1.38 -13.52 -4.46
C ILE A 178 -2.23 -14.38 -3.53
N TYR A 179 -3.41 -13.87 -3.18
CA TYR A 179 -4.28 -14.45 -2.18
C TYR A 179 -5.44 -15.20 -2.84
N ASN A 180 -5.91 -16.24 -2.16
CA ASN A 180 -7.27 -16.69 -2.36
C ASN A 180 -8.22 -15.77 -1.57
N GLU A 181 -9.50 -16.15 -1.50
CA GLU A 181 -10.49 -15.43 -0.72
C GLU A 181 -10.11 -15.38 0.78
N ILE A 182 -9.95 -14.17 1.31
CA ILE A 182 -9.73 -13.88 2.72
C ILE A 182 -11.04 -13.39 3.33
N PHE A 183 -11.40 -13.99 4.44
CA PHE A 183 -12.60 -13.66 5.19
C PHE A 183 -12.27 -13.15 6.60
N GLU A 184 -13.10 -12.24 7.11
CA GLU A 184 -13.13 -11.87 8.52
C GLU A 184 -14.20 -12.70 9.25
N VAL A 185 -13.85 -13.27 10.40
CA VAL A 185 -14.75 -14.06 11.24
C VAL A 185 -15.71 -13.15 12.02
N LYS A 186 -17.02 -13.32 11.85
CA LYS A 186 -18.06 -12.46 12.47
C LYS A 186 -18.73 -13.06 13.70
N ARG A 187 -18.53 -14.34 13.98
CA ARG A 187 -19.03 -15.02 15.19
C ARG A 187 -18.04 -16.06 15.73
N ASP A 188 -18.28 -16.54 16.94
CA ASP A 188 -17.52 -17.67 17.48
C ASP A 188 -17.85 -18.96 16.72
N LEU A 189 -16.88 -19.48 15.97
CA LEU A 189 -17.00 -20.72 15.19
C LEU A 189 -16.75 -21.98 16.06
N GLY A 190 -16.51 -21.83 17.36
CA GLY A 190 -16.19 -22.94 18.27
C GLY A 190 -14.80 -23.54 18.04
N VAL A 191 -13.93 -22.83 17.32
CA VAL A 191 -12.58 -23.29 16.98
C VAL A 191 -11.56 -22.69 17.95
N LYS A 192 -10.89 -23.55 18.71
CA LYS A 192 -9.89 -23.12 19.70
C LYS A 192 -8.76 -22.33 19.03
N GLY A 193 -8.50 -21.13 19.54
CA GLY A 193 -7.42 -20.25 19.06
C GLY A 193 -7.84 -19.25 17.99
N LEU A 194 -9.07 -19.34 17.51
CA LEU A 194 -9.71 -18.38 16.61
C LEU A 194 -10.70 -17.51 17.40
N GLN A 195 -10.81 -16.23 17.06
CA GLN A 195 -11.71 -15.28 17.71
C GLN A 195 -12.50 -14.48 16.67
N VAL A 196 -13.59 -13.85 17.11
CA VAL A 196 -14.31 -12.87 16.28
C VAL A 196 -13.35 -11.74 15.88
N GLY A 197 -13.45 -11.33 14.62
CA GLY A 197 -12.57 -10.36 13.98
C GLY A 197 -11.23 -10.94 13.52
N ASP A 198 -10.94 -12.23 13.72
CA ASP A 198 -9.76 -12.85 13.10
C ASP A 198 -9.97 -13.08 11.60
N PHE A 199 -8.88 -13.11 10.84
CA PHE A 199 -8.89 -13.34 9.40
C PHE A 199 -8.43 -14.75 9.03
N ILE A 200 -9.10 -15.32 8.05
CA ILE A 200 -8.86 -16.66 7.51
C ILE A 200 -8.79 -16.60 5.99
N GLU A 201 -7.88 -17.37 5.40
CA GLU A 201 -7.76 -17.51 3.94
C GLU A 201 -8.31 -18.89 3.52
N LYS A 202 -9.06 -18.91 2.44
CA LYS A 202 -9.55 -20.12 1.80
C LYS A 202 -8.41 -20.90 1.15
N ASN A 203 -8.40 -22.22 1.37
CA ASN A 203 -7.43 -23.14 0.81
C ASN A 203 -8.14 -24.44 0.40
N GLY A 204 -8.68 -24.45 -0.82
CA GLY A 204 -9.49 -25.55 -1.33
C GLY A 204 -10.82 -25.66 -0.57
N GLN A 205 -11.00 -26.73 0.21
CA GLN A 205 -12.21 -26.97 1.03
C GLN A 205 -12.01 -26.61 2.51
N GLU A 206 -10.83 -26.09 2.87
CA GLU A 206 -10.49 -25.71 4.24
C GLU A 206 -10.13 -24.22 4.28
N TYR A 207 -10.11 -23.66 5.49
CA TYR A 207 -9.65 -22.29 5.72
C TYR A 207 -8.51 -22.33 6.72
N ARG A 208 -7.59 -21.38 6.60
CA ARG A 208 -6.44 -21.26 7.51
C ARG A 208 -6.39 -19.86 8.08
N SER A 209 -6.17 -19.75 9.38
CA SER A 209 -5.84 -18.45 9.97
C SER A 209 -4.57 -17.88 9.34
N LEU A 210 -4.43 -16.56 9.37
CA LEU A 210 -3.26 -15.84 8.86
C LEU A 210 -2.28 -15.42 9.96
N PHE A 211 -2.23 -16.20 11.05
CA PHE A 211 -1.36 -15.93 12.20
C PHE A 211 0.11 -16.21 11.87
N LEU A 212 0.99 -15.48 12.52
CA LEU A 212 2.44 -15.68 12.44
C LEU A 212 2.82 -17.09 12.92
N GLU A 213 2.22 -17.52 14.04
CA GLU A 213 2.44 -18.83 14.65
C GLU A 213 1.10 -19.48 15.02
N ASN A 214 1.12 -20.80 15.22
CA ASN A 214 -0.03 -21.58 15.69
C ASN A 214 -1.26 -21.45 14.78
N ASN A 215 -1.04 -21.57 13.47
CA ASN A 215 -2.11 -21.48 12.49
C ASN A 215 -3.18 -22.56 12.73
N VAL A 216 -4.43 -22.12 12.62
CA VAL A 216 -5.61 -22.92 12.86
C VAL A 216 -6.22 -23.30 11.51
N VAL A 217 -6.63 -24.56 11.36
CA VAL A 217 -7.37 -25.05 10.20
C VAL A 217 -8.84 -25.13 10.58
N ILE A 218 -9.70 -24.56 9.74
CA ILE A 218 -11.15 -24.55 9.90
C ILE A 218 -11.77 -25.33 8.74
N LYS A 219 -12.82 -26.08 9.04
CA LYS A 219 -13.62 -26.84 8.07
C LYS A 219 -15.07 -26.45 8.22
N ASN A 220 -15.83 -26.54 7.12
CA ASN A 220 -17.27 -26.34 7.09
C ASN A 220 -17.69 -24.91 7.50
N ILE A 221 -17.15 -23.89 6.83
CA ILE A 221 -17.68 -22.53 6.92
C ILE A 221 -18.71 -22.35 5.81
N ASN A 222 -19.82 -21.70 6.14
CA ASN A 222 -20.76 -21.23 5.13
C ASN A 222 -20.37 -19.82 4.69
N GLU A 223 -19.66 -19.70 3.56
CA GLU A 223 -19.19 -18.42 3.01
C GLU A 223 -20.33 -17.48 2.62
N ASP A 224 -21.52 -18.02 2.34
CA ASP A 224 -22.72 -17.26 1.98
C ASP A 224 -23.45 -16.67 3.20
N ASP A 225 -23.04 -17.03 4.42
CA ASP A 225 -23.63 -16.50 5.66
C ASP A 225 -22.73 -15.43 6.27
N GLU A 226 -23.07 -14.16 6.00
CA GLU A 226 -22.36 -12.97 6.51
C GLU A 226 -22.36 -12.87 8.04
N SER A 227 -23.22 -13.61 8.74
CA SER A 227 -23.16 -13.70 10.21
C SER A 227 -22.02 -14.60 10.69
N GLU A 228 -21.52 -15.50 9.83
CA GLU A 228 -20.35 -16.33 10.10
C GLU A 228 -19.06 -15.63 9.70
N VAL A 229 -18.99 -15.19 8.45
CA VAL A 229 -17.79 -14.64 7.82
C VAL A 229 -18.15 -13.60 6.78
N ILE A 230 -17.29 -12.59 6.58
CA ILE A 230 -17.45 -11.61 5.49
C ILE A 230 -16.17 -11.60 4.64
N LEU A 231 -16.35 -11.63 3.32
CA LEU A 231 -15.24 -11.54 2.36
C LEU A 231 -14.57 -10.17 2.46
N ILE A 232 -13.23 -10.17 2.52
CA ILE A 232 -12.40 -8.97 2.60
C ILE A 232 -11.54 -8.83 1.34
N LEU A 233 -10.90 -9.89 0.89
CA LEU A 233 -10.00 -9.87 -0.27
C LEU A 233 -10.22 -11.14 -1.09
#